data_AF-A0A821K1K0-F1
#
_entry.id   AF-A0A821K1K0-F1
#
_cell.length_a   1.000
_cell.length_b   1.000
_cell.length_c   1.000
_cell.angle_alpha   90.00
_cell.angle_beta   90.00
_cell.angle_gamma   90.00
#
_symmetry.space_group_name_H-M   'P 1'
#
loop_
_entity.id
_entity.type
_entity.pdbx_description
1 polymer ?
#
loop_
_entity_poly.entity_id
_entity_poly.type
_entity_poly.pdbx_seq_one_letter_code
_entity_poly.pdbx_strand_id
1 'polypeptide(L)'
;LFTLRNTTRKTHVEDKHQLCRFANKGTCRDKSDECKYRHQRCENFDSCSIEKCLLAHGKKETPPNLRADPNDKDEDRHIRHPSSHRSDSCSSMSSTQSMATKAKPCLSGVKCFKTDCLFDHPNGWNPCCDGAKCEDYECTANHPFQRKRKCNGGNHCKISNCKFLHPNTRSEECSLRAKCRKWNCSKLHPRSRAQLCTDREECTNLACLCLHPPQRATMLCPIGADCHDISCKLNHPPERPS
;
A
#
# COMPACT_ATOMS: atom_id res chain seq x y z
N LEU A 1 -4.57 38.44 46.45
CA LEU A 1 -4.90 38.18 45.03
C LEU A 1 -4.26 36.84 44.64
N PHE A 2 -5.01 35.75 44.80
CA PHE A 2 -4.53 34.39 44.50
C PHE A 2 -4.69 34.10 42.99
N THR A 3 -3.60 33.72 42.34
CA THR A 3 -3.55 33.30 40.94
C THR A 3 -4.06 31.87 40.79
N LEU A 4 -5.21 31.71 40.15
CA LEU A 4 -5.77 30.42 39.75
C LEU A 4 -4.98 29.86 38.55
N ARG A 5 -4.36 28.68 38.74
CA ARG A 5 -3.76 27.89 37.66
C ARG A 5 -4.86 27.04 37.00
N ASN A 6 -5.27 27.44 35.80
CA ASN A 6 -6.11 26.61 34.93
C ASN A 6 -5.29 25.45 34.36
N THR A 7 -5.66 24.23 34.73
CA THR A 7 -5.15 22.99 34.14
C THR A 7 -6.07 22.59 32.97
N THR A 8 -5.59 22.78 31.74
CA THR A 8 -6.24 22.26 30.54
C THR A 8 -6.07 20.74 30.47
N ARG A 9 -7.14 20.00 30.80
CA ARG A 9 -7.28 18.57 30.48
C ARG A 9 -7.26 18.41 28.96
N LYS A 10 -6.21 17.79 28.42
CA LYS A 10 -6.23 17.21 27.06
C LYS A 10 -7.23 16.06 27.05
N THR A 11 -8.30 16.18 26.28
CA THR A 11 -9.18 15.06 25.94
C THR A 11 -8.40 14.07 25.08
N HIS A 12 -8.19 12.87 25.61
CA HIS A 12 -7.64 11.75 24.87
C HIS A 12 -8.68 11.35 23.82
N VAL A 13 -8.34 11.46 22.53
CA VAL A 13 -9.15 10.87 21.46
C VAL A 13 -9.01 9.35 21.62
N GLU A 14 -10.09 8.67 21.99
CA GLU A 14 -10.12 7.22 22.12
C GLU A 14 -9.84 6.58 20.75
N ASP A 15 -8.69 5.92 20.67
CA ASP A 15 -8.23 5.18 19.49
C ASP A 15 -9.19 4.02 19.22
N LYS A 16 -9.79 4.00 18.02
CA LYS A 16 -10.58 2.85 17.55
C LYS A 16 -9.75 1.57 17.66
N HIS A 17 -10.32 0.52 18.27
CA HIS A 17 -9.67 -0.74 18.56
C HIS A 17 -8.92 -1.31 17.34
N GLN A 18 -7.58 -1.26 17.39
CA GLN A 18 -6.73 -1.86 16.37
C GLN A 18 -6.80 -3.39 16.49
N LEU A 19 -6.81 -4.09 15.34
CA LEU A 19 -6.65 -5.56 15.29
C LEU A 19 -5.46 -5.98 16.16
N CYS A 20 -5.70 -6.92 17.08
CA CYS A 20 -4.62 -7.50 17.83
C CYS A 20 -3.60 -8.08 16.85
N ARG A 21 -2.32 -7.72 17.01
CA ARG A 21 -1.26 -8.13 16.08
C ARG A 21 -1.07 -9.66 16.05
N PHE A 22 -1.53 -10.33 17.10
CA PHE A 22 -1.51 -11.78 17.28
C PHE A 22 -2.85 -12.45 16.93
N ALA A 23 -3.92 -11.68 16.68
CA ALA A 23 -5.24 -12.16 16.28
C ALA A 23 -5.17 -13.07 15.05
N ASN A 24 -4.51 -12.57 14.01
CA ASN A 24 -4.43 -13.26 12.73
C ASN A 24 -3.62 -14.55 12.79
N LYS A 25 -2.80 -14.71 13.84
CA LYS A 25 -1.94 -15.87 14.04
C LYS A 25 -2.52 -16.89 15.04
N GLY A 26 -3.62 -16.57 15.72
CA GLY A 26 -4.13 -17.41 16.81
C GLY A 26 -3.17 -17.55 17.99
N THR A 27 -2.17 -16.67 18.10
CA THR A 27 -1.13 -16.72 19.15
C THR A 27 -1.35 -15.67 20.26
N CYS A 28 -2.49 -14.95 20.29
CA CYS A 28 -2.80 -14.09 21.44
C CYS A 28 -3.05 -15.00 22.65
N ARG A 29 -2.11 -15.01 23.60
CA ARG A 29 -2.26 -15.69 24.90
C ARG A 29 -2.93 -14.80 25.95
N ASP A 30 -3.30 -13.57 25.58
CA ASP A 30 -3.98 -12.64 26.45
C ASP A 30 -5.43 -13.11 26.66
N LYS A 31 -5.77 -13.39 27.92
CA LYS A 31 -7.09 -13.87 28.33
C LYS A 31 -8.05 -12.72 28.67
N SER A 32 -7.63 -11.47 28.50
CA SER A 32 -8.52 -10.32 28.73
C SER A 32 -9.71 -10.36 27.77
N ASP A 33 -10.90 -10.01 28.28
CA ASP A 33 -12.11 -9.85 27.46
C ASP A 33 -11.90 -8.79 26.35
N GLU A 34 -10.93 -7.89 26.52
CA GLU A 34 -10.54 -6.89 25.54
C GLU A 34 -9.79 -7.49 24.31
N CYS A 35 -8.97 -8.56 24.46
CA CYS A 35 -8.32 -9.23 23.31
C CYS A 35 -9.37 -9.96 22.45
N LYS A 36 -10.46 -10.45 23.06
CA LYS A 36 -11.53 -11.23 22.38
C LYS A 36 -12.18 -10.45 21.23
N TYR A 37 -12.53 -9.18 21.45
CA TYR A 37 -13.16 -8.35 20.42
C TYR A 37 -12.15 -7.83 19.37
N ARG A 38 -10.87 -7.73 19.75
CA ARG A 38 -9.77 -7.40 18.84
C ARG A 38 -9.36 -8.55 17.90
N HIS A 39 -9.92 -9.75 18.09
CA HIS A 39 -9.72 -10.91 17.21
C HIS A 39 -10.75 -11.04 16.10
N GLN A 40 -11.91 -10.41 16.27
CA GLN A 40 -12.98 -10.46 15.28
C GLN A 40 -12.94 -9.19 14.45
N ARG A 41 -12.82 -9.35 13.12
CA ARG A 41 -12.78 -8.22 12.19
C ARG A 41 -14.20 -7.75 11.92
N CYS A 42 -14.44 -6.44 12.06
CA CYS A 42 -15.73 -5.90 11.67
C CYS A 42 -15.99 -6.17 10.18
N GLU A 43 -17.22 -6.55 9.84
CA GLU A 43 -17.65 -6.76 8.45
C GLU A 43 -17.46 -5.48 7.61
N ASN A 44 -17.64 -4.31 8.23
CA ASN A 44 -17.38 -2.98 7.65
C ASN A 44 -16.00 -2.45 8.07
N PHE A 45 -14.97 -3.27 7.97
CA PHE A 45 -13.62 -3.01 8.50
C PHE A 45 -13.07 -1.61 8.17
N ASP A 46 -13.28 -1.14 6.94
CA ASP A 46 -12.76 0.14 6.44
C ASP A 46 -13.79 1.30 6.52
N SER A 47 -15.07 1.01 6.83
CA SER A 47 -16.18 1.97 6.68
C SER A 47 -17.16 2.02 7.86
N CYS A 48 -16.90 1.29 8.95
CA CYS A 48 -17.80 1.24 10.09
C CYS A 48 -17.93 2.60 10.79
N SER A 49 -19.18 3.06 10.86
CA SER A 49 -19.62 4.25 11.55
C SER A 49 -20.15 3.98 12.96
N ILE A 50 -20.22 2.72 13.39
CA ILE A 50 -20.68 2.36 14.74
C ILE A 50 -19.65 2.86 15.75
N GLU A 51 -20.05 3.87 16.52
CA GLU A 51 -19.18 4.63 17.43
C GLU A 51 -18.54 3.75 18.52
N LYS A 52 -19.22 2.67 18.91
CA LYS A 52 -18.76 1.68 19.90
C LYS A 52 -18.61 0.28 19.30
N CYS A 53 -18.17 0.17 18.04
CA CYS A 53 -17.87 -1.13 17.48
C CYS A 53 -16.71 -1.77 18.27
N LEU A 54 -17.01 -2.85 18.99
CA LEU A 54 -16.00 -3.59 19.76
C LEU A 54 -15.07 -4.38 18.84
N LEU A 55 -15.52 -4.66 17.61
CA LEU A 55 -14.76 -5.41 16.61
C LEU A 55 -13.59 -4.60 16.06
N ALA A 56 -12.58 -5.31 15.58
CA ALA A 56 -11.36 -4.69 15.13
C ALA A 56 -11.50 -3.98 13.77
N HIS A 57 -10.89 -2.81 13.65
CA HIS A 57 -10.91 -1.94 12.46
C HIS A 57 -9.53 -1.69 11.87
N GLY A 58 -9.50 -1.27 10.60
CA GLY A 58 -8.28 -0.77 9.97
C GLY A 58 -7.90 0.55 10.63
N LYS A 59 -6.60 0.88 10.69
CA LYS A 59 -6.21 2.25 11.00
C LYS A 59 -6.90 3.14 9.97
N LYS A 60 -7.82 4.01 10.42
CA LYS A 60 -8.33 5.10 9.61
C LYS A 60 -7.10 5.93 9.28
N GLU A 61 -6.64 5.88 8.03
CA GLU A 61 -5.57 6.79 7.62
C GLU A 61 -6.09 8.19 7.92
N THR A 62 -5.44 8.90 8.83
CA THR A 62 -5.69 10.31 9.03
C THR A 62 -5.49 10.94 7.65
N PRO A 63 -6.49 11.64 7.09
CA PRO A 63 -6.30 12.35 5.84
C PRO A 63 -5.02 13.18 5.99
N PRO A 64 -4.13 13.22 4.98
CA PRO A 64 -3.05 14.19 4.96
C PRO A 64 -3.67 15.54 5.28
N ASN A 65 -3.09 16.26 6.23
CA ASN A 65 -3.53 17.58 6.66
C ASN A 65 -3.67 18.48 5.41
N LEU A 66 -4.87 18.56 4.85
CA LEU A 66 -5.21 19.42 3.74
C LEU A 66 -5.23 20.83 4.33
N ARG A 67 -4.07 21.49 4.30
CA ARG A 67 -4.08 22.94 4.15
C ARG A 67 -4.79 23.21 2.83
N ALA A 68 -6.04 23.61 2.95
CA ALA A 68 -6.88 24.00 1.85
C ALA A 68 -6.25 25.20 1.14
N ASP A 69 -5.75 24.97 -0.07
CA ASP A 69 -5.61 26.03 -1.07
C ASP A 69 -7.00 26.21 -1.70
N PRO A 70 -7.65 27.38 -1.57
CA PRO A 70 -8.96 27.62 -2.12
C PRO A 70 -8.81 28.11 -3.56
N ASN A 71 -8.64 27.18 -4.50
CA ASN A 71 -8.97 27.39 -5.91
C ASN A 71 -8.90 26.06 -6.65
N ASP A 72 -10.03 25.39 -6.80
CA ASP A 72 -10.27 24.67 -8.04
C ASP A 72 -11.78 24.54 -8.27
N LYS A 73 -12.23 25.22 -9.32
CA LYS A 73 -13.52 24.99 -9.97
C LYS A 73 -13.24 24.11 -11.19
N ASP A 74 -14.25 23.30 -11.48
CA ASP A 74 -14.62 22.78 -12.80
C ASP A 74 -14.26 21.33 -13.17
N GLU A 75 -15.36 20.60 -13.35
CA GLU A 75 -15.76 19.72 -14.45
C GLU A 75 -14.87 18.55 -14.93
N ASP A 76 -15.38 17.36 -14.63
CA ASP A 76 -15.86 16.33 -15.56
C ASP A 76 -15.27 16.30 -17.00
N ARG A 77 -14.45 15.27 -17.28
CA ARG A 77 -14.57 14.52 -18.55
C ARG A 77 -13.85 13.17 -18.51
N HIS A 78 -14.65 12.11 -18.65
CA HIS A 78 -14.19 10.80 -19.13
C HIS A 78 -13.77 10.90 -20.60
N ILE A 79 -12.50 10.61 -20.90
CA ILE A 79 -12.08 10.18 -22.23
C ILE A 79 -11.10 9.01 -22.11
N ARG A 80 -11.49 7.86 -22.68
CA ARG A 80 -10.58 6.76 -23.03
C ARG A 80 -9.76 7.20 -24.23
N HIS A 81 -8.43 7.06 -24.18
CA HIS A 81 -7.62 6.94 -25.39
C HIS A 81 -6.64 5.77 -25.31
N PRO A 82 -6.47 5.01 -26.41
CA PRO A 82 -5.45 4.00 -26.57
C PRO A 82 -4.16 4.58 -27.16
N SER A 83 -3.09 3.79 -27.09
CA SER A 83 -1.90 3.80 -27.97
C SER A 83 -0.63 4.48 -27.47
N SER A 84 0.40 3.63 -27.30
CA SER A 84 1.70 3.75 -27.97
C SER A 84 2.31 5.15 -28.10
N HIS A 85 2.85 5.68 -27.02
CA HIS A 85 3.90 6.69 -27.12
C HIS A 85 5.27 6.00 -27.09
N ARG A 86 5.84 5.87 -28.28
CA ARG A 86 7.29 5.79 -28.46
C ARG A 86 7.91 6.93 -27.67
N SER A 87 9.01 6.62 -26.98
CA SER A 87 9.91 7.58 -26.37
C SER A 87 10.51 8.44 -27.49
N ASP A 88 9.74 9.43 -27.96
CA ASP A 88 10.28 10.47 -28.82
C ASP A 88 11.29 11.21 -27.95
N SER A 89 12.55 10.86 -28.21
CA SER A 89 13.71 11.54 -27.65
C SER A 89 13.45 13.02 -27.83
N CYS A 90 13.34 13.75 -26.73
CA CYS A 90 13.50 15.20 -26.75
C CYS A 90 14.80 15.43 -27.50
N SER A 91 14.68 15.84 -28.77
CA SER A 91 15.79 16.15 -29.63
C SER A 91 16.66 17.07 -28.81
N SER A 92 17.83 16.55 -28.43
CA SER A 92 18.87 17.30 -27.80
C SER A 92 19.02 18.54 -28.65
N MET A 93 18.61 19.69 -28.14
CA MET A 93 19.03 20.95 -28.70
C MET A 93 20.52 21.01 -28.38
N SER A 94 21.31 20.29 -29.19
CA SER A 94 22.70 20.60 -29.42
C SER A 94 22.67 22.03 -29.90
N SER A 95 22.81 22.96 -28.97
CA SER A 95 22.84 24.38 -29.22
C SER A 95 23.84 24.63 -30.33
N THR A 96 23.29 24.84 -31.53
CA THR A 96 24.02 25.35 -32.68
C THR A 96 24.77 26.57 -32.22
N GLN A 97 26.06 26.54 -32.49
CA GLN A 97 27.09 27.50 -32.11
C GLN A 97 26.66 28.92 -32.52
N SER A 98 25.90 29.58 -31.65
CA SER A 98 25.62 31.01 -31.73
C SER A 98 26.76 31.70 -31.00
N MET A 99 27.33 32.71 -31.66
CA MET A 99 28.55 33.46 -31.33
C MET A 99 28.46 34.21 -29.98
N ALA A 100 28.35 33.50 -28.87
CA ALA A 100 28.02 34.04 -27.56
C ALA A 100 29.08 33.68 -26.50
N THR A 101 29.39 34.64 -25.64
CA THR A 101 30.16 34.53 -24.40
C THR A 101 30.09 33.13 -23.78
N LYS A 102 31.25 32.48 -23.53
CA LYS A 102 31.34 31.14 -22.91
C LYS A 102 30.39 31.05 -21.72
N ALA A 103 29.28 30.33 -21.88
CA ALA A 103 28.32 30.12 -20.81
C ALA A 103 29.03 29.43 -19.63
N LYS A 104 28.73 29.85 -18.41
CA LYS A 104 29.32 29.24 -17.22
C LYS A 104 28.87 27.77 -17.12
N PRO A 105 29.74 26.85 -16.67
CA PRO A 105 29.35 25.45 -16.49
C PRO A 105 28.30 25.32 -15.39
N CYS A 106 27.34 24.42 -15.59
CA CYS A 106 26.32 24.09 -14.61
C CYS A 106 26.93 23.34 -13.43
N LEU A 107 26.70 23.83 -12.21
CA LEU A 107 27.21 23.19 -10.98
C LEU A 107 26.63 21.79 -10.75
N SER A 108 25.44 21.51 -11.29
CA SER A 108 24.81 20.19 -11.22
C SER A 108 25.34 19.21 -12.27
N GLY A 109 26.10 19.69 -13.27
CA GLY A 109 26.68 18.88 -14.34
C GLY A 109 25.68 17.94 -15.00
N VAL A 110 26.08 16.68 -15.23
CA VAL A 110 25.21 15.64 -15.80
C VAL A 110 23.95 15.35 -14.98
N LYS A 111 23.87 15.73 -13.70
CA LYS A 111 22.72 15.46 -12.81
C LYS A 111 21.67 16.58 -12.83
N CYS A 112 21.89 17.64 -13.60
CA CYS A 112 20.90 18.70 -13.76
C CYS A 112 19.61 18.14 -14.36
N PHE A 113 18.47 18.46 -13.75
CA PHE A 113 17.13 18.01 -14.20
C PHE A 113 16.29 19.15 -14.79
N LYS A 114 16.82 20.38 -14.85
CA LYS A 114 16.13 21.56 -15.41
C LYS A 114 16.30 21.59 -16.91
N THR A 115 15.26 21.31 -17.68
CA THR A 115 15.31 21.28 -19.16
C THR A 115 15.62 22.64 -19.77
N ASP A 116 15.32 23.73 -19.06
CA ASP A 116 15.52 25.14 -19.42
C ASP A 116 16.77 25.76 -18.78
N CYS A 117 17.70 24.93 -18.28
CA CYS A 117 18.90 25.41 -17.61
C CYS A 117 19.81 26.19 -18.58
N LEU A 118 20.04 27.48 -18.29
CA LEU A 118 20.82 28.40 -19.13
C LEU A 118 22.35 28.21 -19.05
N PHE A 119 22.82 27.26 -18.24
CA PHE A 119 24.24 26.99 -18.04
C PHE A 119 24.73 25.87 -18.98
N ASP A 120 26.03 25.80 -19.23
CA ASP A 120 26.62 24.74 -20.07
C ASP A 120 26.67 23.39 -19.32
N HIS A 121 26.42 22.28 -20.02
CA HIS A 121 26.38 20.95 -19.41
C HIS A 121 27.31 19.95 -20.11
N PRO A 122 27.93 19.03 -19.37
CA PRO A 122 28.76 17.96 -19.95
C PRO A 122 27.94 16.95 -20.76
N ASN A 123 28.65 16.18 -21.61
CA ASN A 123 28.09 15.05 -22.35
C ASN A 123 27.38 14.05 -21.40
N GLY A 124 26.20 13.58 -21.81
CA GLY A 124 25.35 12.71 -21.01
C GLY A 124 24.34 13.43 -20.13
N TRP A 125 24.30 14.77 -20.15
CA TRP A 125 23.16 15.51 -19.61
C TRP A 125 21.89 15.22 -20.43
N ASN A 126 20.91 14.59 -19.80
CA ASN A 126 19.67 14.17 -20.45
C ASN A 126 18.48 14.39 -19.49
N PRO A 127 18.03 15.63 -19.27
CA PRO A 127 16.89 15.92 -18.39
C PRO A 127 15.59 15.41 -19.02
N CYS A 128 14.71 14.82 -18.21
CA CYS A 128 13.39 14.41 -18.69
C CYS A 128 12.47 15.62 -18.89
N CYS A 129 11.81 15.72 -20.06
CA CYS A 129 10.83 16.76 -20.35
C CYS A 129 9.64 16.78 -19.40
N ASP A 130 9.18 15.61 -18.98
CA ASP A 130 8.07 15.50 -18.03
C ASP A 130 8.51 15.73 -16.58
N GLY A 131 9.82 15.81 -16.33
CA GLY A 131 10.41 16.08 -15.03
C GLY A 131 9.82 15.19 -13.92
N ALA A 132 9.21 15.81 -12.91
CA ALA A 132 8.59 15.10 -11.79
C ALA A 132 7.34 14.29 -12.18
N LYS A 133 6.68 14.65 -13.29
CA LYS A 133 5.43 14.04 -13.77
C LYS A 133 5.66 12.82 -14.67
N CYS A 134 6.91 12.51 -15.04
CA CYS A 134 7.22 11.37 -15.89
C CYS A 134 6.72 10.05 -15.28
N GLU A 135 5.76 9.41 -15.96
CA GLU A 135 5.21 8.11 -15.55
C GLU A 135 5.83 6.92 -16.31
N ASP A 136 6.69 7.17 -17.29
CA ASP A 136 7.36 6.10 -18.04
C ASP A 136 8.32 5.31 -17.14
N TYR A 137 7.95 4.08 -16.83
CA TYR A 137 8.71 3.21 -15.96
C TYR A 137 10.14 2.95 -16.47
N GLU A 138 10.38 2.94 -17.79
CA GLU A 138 11.69 2.67 -18.38
C GLU A 138 12.48 3.94 -18.74
N CYS A 139 11.95 5.13 -18.45
CA CYS A 139 12.66 6.38 -18.72
C CYS A 139 14.00 6.45 -17.97
N THR A 140 15.07 6.58 -18.75
CA THR A 140 16.48 6.64 -18.30
C THR A 140 17.01 8.06 -18.11
N ALA A 141 16.20 9.07 -18.44
CA ALA A 141 16.56 10.48 -18.29
C ALA A 141 16.76 10.88 -16.81
N ASN A 142 17.37 12.03 -16.60
CA ASN A 142 17.52 12.64 -15.28
C ASN A 142 16.17 13.21 -14.84
N HIS A 143 15.76 12.86 -13.62
CA HIS A 143 14.52 13.33 -13.03
C HIS A 143 14.77 14.00 -11.68
N PRO A 144 13.95 14.97 -11.30
CA PRO A 144 13.97 15.52 -9.96
C PRO A 144 13.49 14.49 -8.93
N PHE A 145 13.87 14.67 -7.66
CA PHE A 145 13.57 13.70 -6.59
C PHE A 145 12.06 13.50 -6.32
N GLN A 146 11.23 14.45 -6.76
CA GLN A 146 9.78 14.42 -6.64
C GLN A 146 9.13 13.38 -7.57
N ARG A 147 9.84 12.91 -8.60
CA ARG A 147 9.32 11.86 -9.47
C ARG A 147 8.98 10.60 -8.67
N LYS A 148 7.84 9.99 -8.98
CA LYS A 148 7.45 8.68 -8.43
C LYS A 148 8.59 7.67 -8.66
N ARG A 149 9.04 7.03 -7.58
CA ARG A 149 10.07 5.99 -7.68
C ARG A 149 9.52 4.72 -8.35
N LYS A 150 10.39 3.95 -9.01
CA LYS A 150 10.06 2.59 -9.46
C LYS A 150 9.66 1.73 -8.26
N CYS A 151 8.62 0.91 -8.43
CA CYS A 151 8.21 -0.05 -7.40
C CYS A 151 9.28 -1.14 -7.28
N ASN A 152 9.73 -1.42 -6.05
CA ASN A 152 10.67 -2.51 -5.78
C ASN A 152 10.12 -3.89 -6.18
N GLY A 153 8.79 -4.05 -6.17
CA GLY A 153 8.13 -5.28 -6.62
C GLY A 153 7.98 -5.38 -8.14
N GLY A 154 8.26 -4.31 -8.89
CA GLY A 154 8.11 -4.27 -10.35
C GLY A 154 6.77 -4.83 -10.84
N ASN A 155 6.83 -5.65 -11.87
CA ASN A 155 5.73 -6.46 -12.42
C ASN A 155 5.12 -7.46 -11.42
N HIS A 156 5.86 -7.88 -10.38
CA HIS A 156 5.37 -8.81 -9.35
C HIS A 156 4.62 -8.14 -8.20
N CYS A 157 4.53 -6.81 -8.18
CA CYS A 157 3.77 -6.10 -7.16
C CYS A 157 2.28 -6.43 -7.26
N LYS A 158 1.72 -7.11 -6.25
CA LYS A 158 0.32 -7.54 -6.22
C LYS A 158 -0.68 -6.47 -5.77
N ILE A 159 -0.22 -5.27 -5.43
CA ILE A 159 -1.05 -4.20 -4.86
C ILE A 159 -1.62 -3.32 -5.99
N SER A 160 -2.94 -3.37 -6.23
CA SER A 160 -3.57 -2.65 -7.34
C SER A 160 -3.38 -1.13 -7.25
N ASN A 161 -3.51 -0.57 -6.05
CA ASN A 161 -3.35 0.86 -5.77
C ASN A 161 -1.92 1.25 -5.30
N CYS A 162 -0.89 0.57 -5.79
CA CYS A 162 0.49 0.87 -5.40
C CYS A 162 0.94 2.22 -6.00
N LYS A 163 1.35 3.16 -5.14
CA LYS A 163 1.71 4.55 -5.51
C LYS A 163 3.01 4.72 -6.31
N PHE A 164 3.77 3.65 -6.51
CA PHE A 164 5.05 3.66 -7.22
C PHE A 164 4.86 3.42 -8.72
N LEU A 165 5.87 3.70 -9.54
CA LEU A 165 5.83 3.37 -10.97
C LEU A 165 5.97 1.86 -11.18
N HIS A 166 5.30 1.35 -12.19
CA HIS A 166 5.34 -0.06 -12.56
C HIS A 166 5.42 -0.22 -14.08
N PRO A 167 5.95 -1.35 -14.59
CA PRO A 167 5.88 -1.65 -16.01
C PRO A 167 4.43 -1.93 -16.45
N ASN A 168 4.16 -1.72 -17.73
CA ASN A 168 2.82 -1.96 -18.34
C ASN A 168 2.46 -3.45 -18.45
N THR A 169 3.35 -4.35 -18.08
CA THR A 169 3.15 -5.81 -18.10
C THR A 169 2.49 -6.35 -16.82
N ARG A 170 1.99 -5.49 -15.94
CA ARG A 170 1.29 -5.93 -14.73
C ARG A 170 -0.01 -6.62 -15.06
N SER A 171 -0.35 -7.60 -14.22
CA SER A 171 -1.67 -8.23 -14.26
C SER A 171 -2.77 -7.19 -14.04
N GLU A 172 -3.95 -7.44 -14.58
CA GLU A 172 -5.11 -6.59 -14.35
C GLU A 172 -5.58 -6.62 -12.89
N GLU A 173 -6.32 -5.60 -12.49
CA GLU A 173 -7.01 -5.59 -11.21
C GLU A 173 -8.08 -6.68 -11.14
N CYS A 174 -8.18 -7.35 -9.99
CA CYS A 174 -9.24 -8.30 -9.74
C CYS A 174 -10.58 -7.57 -9.62
N SER A 175 -11.59 -8.00 -10.38
CA SER A 175 -12.96 -7.43 -10.32
C SER A 175 -13.57 -7.47 -8.91
N LEU A 176 -13.20 -8.47 -8.10
CA LEU A 176 -13.66 -8.61 -6.72
C LEU A 176 -12.86 -7.75 -5.71
N ARG A 177 -11.73 -7.18 -6.11
CA ARG A 177 -10.88 -6.28 -5.30
C ARG A 177 -10.66 -6.83 -3.88
N ALA A 178 -10.99 -6.06 -2.84
CA ALA A 178 -10.81 -6.43 -1.44
C ALA A 178 -11.64 -7.67 -1.02
N LYS A 179 -12.75 -7.95 -1.73
CA LYS A 179 -13.66 -9.06 -1.44
C LYS A 179 -13.21 -10.40 -2.03
N CYS A 180 -12.15 -10.40 -2.85
CA CYS A 180 -11.64 -11.63 -3.46
C CYS A 180 -11.14 -12.64 -2.41
N ARG A 181 -11.86 -13.77 -2.27
CA ARG A 181 -11.50 -14.87 -1.35
C ARG A 181 -10.66 -15.98 -1.97
N LYS A 182 -10.40 -15.94 -3.28
CA LYS A 182 -9.57 -16.96 -3.96
C LYS A 182 -8.13 -16.91 -3.44
N TRP A 183 -7.69 -17.93 -2.70
CA TRP A 183 -6.36 -18.06 -2.10
C TRP A 183 -5.23 -17.59 -3.02
N ASN A 184 -5.09 -18.21 -4.20
CA ASN A 184 -3.99 -17.98 -5.13
C ASN A 184 -4.39 -17.07 -6.31
N CYS A 185 -5.29 -16.10 -6.12
CA CYS A 185 -5.65 -15.19 -7.21
C CYS A 185 -4.42 -14.44 -7.75
N SER A 186 -4.17 -14.55 -9.05
CA SER A 186 -3.02 -13.96 -9.76
C SER A 186 -3.20 -12.49 -10.12
N LYS A 187 -4.43 -11.97 -10.03
CA LYS A 187 -4.77 -10.57 -10.33
C LYS A 187 -4.28 -9.63 -9.22
N LEU A 188 -4.25 -8.33 -9.50
CA LEU A 188 -3.90 -7.31 -8.50
C LEU A 188 -5.06 -7.05 -7.54
N HIS A 189 -4.73 -6.74 -6.29
CA HIS A 189 -5.73 -6.45 -5.25
C HIS A 189 -5.31 -5.26 -4.39
N PRO A 190 -6.25 -4.51 -3.79
CA PRO A 190 -5.92 -3.47 -2.83
C PRO A 190 -5.30 -4.06 -1.55
N ARG A 191 -4.58 -3.23 -0.79
CA ARG A 191 -3.99 -3.62 0.50
C ARG A 191 -5.01 -4.14 1.52
N SER A 192 -6.27 -3.70 1.42
CA SER A 192 -7.35 -4.09 2.33
C SER A 192 -7.81 -5.55 2.15
N ARG A 193 -7.47 -6.21 1.03
CA ARG A 193 -7.75 -7.63 0.82
C ARG A 193 -7.13 -8.45 1.95
N ALA A 194 -7.87 -9.47 2.41
CA ALA A 194 -7.36 -10.44 3.37
C ALA A 194 -6.02 -11.03 2.90
N GLN A 195 -5.04 -11.03 3.80
CA GLN A 195 -3.71 -11.56 3.51
C GLN A 195 -3.73 -13.08 3.44
N LEU A 196 -2.74 -13.66 2.76
CA LEU A 196 -2.53 -15.09 2.80
C LEU A 196 -2.05 -15.49 4.20
N CYS A 197 -2.62 -16.55 4.76
CA CYS A 197 -2.14 -17.13 5.99
C CYS A 197 -0.71 -17.67 5.79
N THR A 198 0.20 -17.36 6.69
CA THR A 198 1.57 -17.90 6.64
C THR A 198 1.61 -19.40 6.85
N ASP A 199 0.67 -19.90 7.65
CA ASP A 199 0.62 -21.29 8.10
C ASP A 199 -0.19 -22.15 7.11
N ARG A 200 -0.88 -21.53 6.15
CA ARG A 200 -1.55 -22.18 5.03
C ARG A 200 -2.50 -23.32 5.48
N GLU A 201 -2.30 -24.54 5.00
CA GLU A 201 -3.05 -25.75 5.39
C GLU A 201 -2.85 -26.16 6.86
N GLU A 202 -1.74 -25.75 7.46
CA GLU A 202 -1.38 -26.04 8.86
C GLU A 202 -2.03 -25.07 9.86
N CYS A 203 -2.74 -24.04 9.38
CA CYS A 203 -3.40 -23.09 10.27
C CYS A 203 -4.57 -23.74 11.02
N THR A 204 -4.37 -24.04 12.29
CA THR A 204 -5.37 -24.71 13.14
C THR A 204 -6.41 -23.75 13.73
N ASN A 205 -6.16 -22.44 13.67
CA ASN A 205 -7.07 -21.41 14.17
C ASN A 205 -8.31 -21.27 13.27
N LEU A 206 -9.44 -21.88 13.64
CA LEU A 206 -10.71 -21.80 12.91
C LEU A 206 -11.21 -20.37 12.70
N ALA A 207 -10.87 -19.45 13.60
CA ALA A 207 -11.21 -18.03 13.51
C ALA A 207 -10.19 -17.19 12.71
N CYS A 208 -9.17 -17.81 12.09
CA CYS A 208 -8.17 -17.08 11.33
C CYS A 208 -8.81 -16.36 10.11
N LEU A 209 -8.65 -15.04 10.08
CA LEU A 209 -9.24 -14.15 9.08
C LEU A 209 -8.44 -14.05 7.78
N CYS A 210 -7.30 -14.72 7.73
CA CYS A 210 -6.49 -14.83 6.53
C CYS A 210 -7.20 -15.70 5.48
N LEU A 211 -6.80 -15.53 4.23
CA LEU A 211 -7.12 -16.50 3.20
C LEU A 211 -6.36 -17.79 3.50
N HIS A 212 -6.90 -18.94 3.10
CA HIS A 212 -6.27 -20.25 3.25
C HIS A 212 -6.42 -21.07 1.98
N PRO A 213 -5.51 -22.02 1.69
CA PRO A 213 -5.69 -22.97 0.61
C PRO A 213 -6.93 -23.86 0.88
N PRO A 214 -7.63 -24.33 -0.17
CA PRO A 214 -8.77 -25.24 -0.02
C PRO A 214 -8.46 -26.49 0.83
N GLN A 215 -7.23 -27.00 0.74
CA GLN A 215 -6.73 -28.16 1.47
C GLN A 215 -6.80 -27.98 2.99
N ARG A 216 -6.82 -26.75 3.51
CA ARG A 216 -6.96 -26.51 4.94
C ARG A 216 -8.22 -27.16 5.50
N ALA A 217 -9.34 -27.06 4.79
CA ALA A 217 -10.62 -27.57 5.28
C ALA A 217 -10.60 -29.11 5.47
N THR A 218 -9.79 -29.83 4.70
CA THR A 218 -9.65 -31.29 4.83
C THR A 218 -8.62 -31.70 5.87
N MET A 219 -7.71 -30.80 6.25
CA MET A 219 -6.68 -31.07 7.24
C MET A 219 -7.14 -30.77 8.66
N LEU A 220 -8.21 -30.03 8.87
CA LEU A 220 -8.70 -29.69 10.21
C LEU A 220 -9.53 -30.83 10.81
N CYS A 221 -9.25 -31.17 12.07
CA CYS A 221 -10.08 -32.11 12.81
C CYS A 221 -11.49 -31.51 13.02
N PRO A 222 -12.57 -32.21 12.62
CA PRO A 222 -13.93 -31.70 12.80
C PRO A 222 -14.34 -31.62 14.27
N ILE A 223 -13.73 -32.44 15.14
CA ILE A 223 -13.94 -32.41 16.60
C ILE A 223 -13.15 -31.23 17.23
N GLY A 224 -12.12 -30.71 16.55
CA GLY A 224 -11.37 -29.56 17.02
C GLY A 224 -10.61 -29.84 18.32
N ALA A 225 -10.68 -28.91 19.27
CA ALA A 225 -9.93 -29.01 20.54
C ALA A 225 -10.35 -30.23 21.38
N ASP A 226 -11.58 -30.73 21.20
CA ASP A 226 -12.15 -31.82 22.01
C ASP A 226 -11.82 -33.22 21.47
N CYS A 227 -10.93 -33.32 20.48
CA CYS A 227 -10.54 -34.61 19.92
C CYS A 227 -9.62 -35.39 20.87
N HIS A 228 -10.13 -36.50 21.41
CA HIS A 228 -9.39 -37.40 22.29
C HIS A 228 -8.68 -38.55 21.58
N ASP A 229 -8.86 -38.71 20.26
CA ASP A 229 -8.17 -39.75 19.50
C ASP A 229 -6.69 -39.38 19.31
N ILE A 230 -5.82 -39.93 20.16
CA ILE A 230 -4.36 -39.77 20.09
C ILE A 230 -3.74 -40.16 18.74
N SER A 231 -4.44 -40.98 17.95
CA SER A 231 -4.01 -41.40 16.61
C SER A 231 -4.50 -40.47 15.50
N CYS A 232 -5.35 -39.49 15.80
CA CYS A 232 -5.87 -38.54 14.82
C CYS A 232 -4.76 -37.64 14.27
N LYS A 233 -4.47 -37.81 12.97
CA LYS A 233 -3.40 -37.12 12.23
C LYS A 233 -3.81 -35.75 11.66
N LEU A 234 -5.04 -35.32 11.91
CA LEU A 234 -5.53 -34.02 11.46
C LEU A 234 -4.96 -32.90 12.34
N ASN A 235 -5.06 -31.67 11.85
CA ASN A 235 -4.64 -30.45 12.52
C ASN A 235 -5.65 -30.07 13.61
N HIS A 236 -5.12 -29.83 14.81
CA HIS A 236 -5.89 -29.47 16.00
C HIS A 236 -5.40 -28.13 16.55
N PRO A 237 -6.30 -27.33 17.16
CA PRO A 237 -5.88 -26.11 17.82
C PRO A 237 -5.02 -26.45 19.06
N PRO A 238 -4.17 -25.52 19.54
CA PRO A 238 -3.19 -25.79 20.60
C PRO A 238 -3.80 -26.26 21.93
N GLU A 239 -5.10 -26.04 22.13
CA GLU A 239 -5.85 -26.42 23.33
C GLU A 239 -6.17 -27.92 23.41
N ARG A 240 -5.81 -28.71 22.38
CA ARG A 240 -6.01 -30.16 22.40
C ARG A 240 -5.33 -30.78 23.64
N PRO A 241 -6.07 -31.53 24.47
CA PRO A 241 -5.47 -32.27 25.58
C PRO A 241 -4.43 -33.26 25.03
N SER A 242 -3.20 -33.13 25.51
CA SER A 242 -2.07 -34.02 25.21
C SER A 242 -2.17 -35.34 25.95
#